data_AF-A0AAW8PYY0-F1
#
_entry.id   AF-A0AAW8PYY0-F1
#
_cell.length_a   1.000
_cell.length_b   1.000
_cell.length_c   1.000
_cell.angle_alpha   90.00
_cell.angle_beta   90.00
_cell.angle_gamma   90.00
#
_symmetry.space_group_name_H-M   'P 1'
#
loop_
_entity.id
_entity.type
_entity.pdbx_description
1 polymer ?
#
loop_
_entity_poly.entity_id
_entity_poly.type
_entity_poly.pdbx_seq_one_letter_code
_entity_poly.pdbx_strand_id
1 'polypeptide(L)'
;MTEKRPIREIMSDFFDNSIRFNHIIHIPTQLVLDEKIPSNIRDLFEMSWDQITNALNLKVSDHITLEDLCCDLIGRYKKYGFLGQIAIPVPREFSDDFSSYTFSFGLTHTAWFYADSIEELSEKALEYQEKYIERKKKEAKESQASHE
;
A
#
# COMPACT_ATOMS: atom_id res chain seq x y z
N MET A 1 -3.26 7.77 -25.45
CA MET A 1 -3.64 6.52 -24.77
C MET A 1 -2.35 5.83 -24.40
N THR A 2 -1.95 5.87 -23.14
CA THR A 2 -0.81 5.10 -22.63
C THR A 2 -1.23 3.64 -22.64
N GLU A 3 -0.47 2.79 -23.31
CA GLU A 3 -0.73 1.35 -23.36
C GLU A 3 -0.65 0.79 -21.93
N LYS A 4 -1.74 0.19 -21.43
CA LYS A 4 -1.74 -0.40 -20.09
C LYS A 4 -0.78 -1.58 -20.08
N ARG A 5 0.17 -1.60 -19.14
CA ARG A 5 1.10 -2.70 -18.98
C ARG A 5 0.33 -4.00 -18.67
N PRO A 6 0.66 -5.13 -19.30
CA PRO A 6 0.08 -6.41 -18.93
C PRO A 6 0.32 -6.72 -17.45
N ILE A 7 -0.70 -7.19 -16.73
CA ILE A 7 -0.59 -7.51 -15.29
C ILE A 7 0.56 -8.49 -15.00
N ARG A 8 0.89 -9.38 -15.95
CA ARG A 8 2.01 -10.32 -15.83
C ARG A 8 3.36 -9.61 -15.71
N GLU A 9 3.57 -8.52 -16.44
CA GLU A 9 4.79 -7.73 -16.35
C GLU A 9 4.89 -7.01 -15.01
N ILE A 10 3.79 -6.40 -14.56
CA ILE A 10 3.70 -5.74 -13.25
C ILE A 10 4.02 -6.74 -12.13
N MET A 11 3.50 -7.96 -12.21
CA MET A 11 3.78 -9.00 -11.21
C MET A 11 5.22 -9.53 -11.27
N SER A 12 5.87 -9.48 -12.44
CA SER A 12 7.31 -9.74 -12.55
C SER A 12 8.10 -8.69 -11.78
N ASP A 13 7.77 -7.41 -11.97
CA ASP A 13 8.44 -6.33 -11.24
C ASP A 13 8.20 -6.42 -9.73
N PHE A 14 7.02 -6.88 -9.29
CA PHE A 14 6.75 -7.15 -7.87
C PHE A 14 7.72 -8.17 -7.30
N PHE A 15 7.95 -9.27 -8.03
CA PHE A 15 8.88 -10.30 -7.62
C PHE A 15 10.31 -9.74 -7.54
N ASP A 16 10.75 -9.06 -8.59
CA ASP A 16 12.10 -8.49 -8.68
C ASP A 16 12.36 -7.42 -7.60
N ASN A 17 11.33 -6.65 -7.23
CA ASN A 17 11.40 -5.63 -6.19
C ASN A 17 10.97 -6.11 -4.79
N SER A 18 10.67 -7.40 -4.63
CA SER A 18 10.22 -8.01 -3.38
C SER A 18 9.00 -7.31 -2.74
N ILE A 19 8.09 -6.80 -3.58
CA ILE A 19 6.83 -6.17 -3.17
C ILE A 19 5.77 -7.26 -2.96
N ARG A 20 4.94 -7.11 -1.94
CA ARG A 20 3.82 -8.02 -1.65
C ARG A 20 2.58 -7.25 -1.26
N PHE A 21 1.42 -7.84 -1.53
CA PHE A 21 0.18 -7.46 -0.87
C PHE A 21 0.01 -8.31 0.39
N ASN A 22 -0.08 -7.66 1.55
CA ASN A 22 -0.49 -8.33 2.78
C ASN A 22 -2.01 -8.52 2.79
N HIS A 23 -2.74 -7.51 2.29
CA HIS A 23 -4.19 -7.50 2.23
C HIS A 23 -4.66 -6.86 0.93
N ILE A 24 -5.73 -7.42 0.35
CA ILE A 24 -6.50 -6.82 -0.73
C ILE A 24 -7.95 -6.93 -0.32
N ILE A 25 -8.63 -5.78 -0.24
CA ILE A 25 -10.04 -5.67 0.11
C ILE A 25 -10.78 -5.08 -1.09
N HIS A 26 -11.63 -5.87 -1.74
CA HIS A 26 -12.56 -5.35 -2.73
C HIS A 26 -13.76 -4.74 -2.01
N ILE A 27 -13.88 -3.41 -2.05
CA ILE A 27 -14.80 -2.65 -1.19
C ILE A 27 -16.25 -3.12 -1.36
N PRO A 28 -16.81 -3.23 -2.59
CA PRO A 28 -18.21 -3.58 -2.74
C PRO A 28 -18.58 -4.98 -2.24
N THR A 29 -17.69 -5.96 -2.39
CA THR A 29 -18.01 -7.35 -2.03
C THR A 29 -17.63 -7.70 -0.61
N GLN A 30 -16.77 -6.92 0.06
CA GLN A 30 -16.27 -7.26 1.40
C GLN A 30 -16.70 -6.29 2.49
N LEU A 31 -17.10 -5.07 2.13
CA LEU A 31 -17.46 -4.02 3.10
C LEU A 31 -18.92 -3.59 3.04
N VAL A 32 -19.66 -3.91 1.97
CA VAL A 32 -21.02 -3.38 1.74
C VAL A 32 -22.09 -4.49 1.61
N LEU A 33 -21.75 -5.73 1.97
CA LEU A 33 -22.76 -6.78 2.09
C LEU A 33 -23.52 -6.62 3.41
N ASP A 34 -24.82 -6.89 3.38
CA ASP A 34 -25.80 -6.80 4.48
C ASP A 34 -25.47 -7.72 5.68
N GLU A 35 -24.43 -8.56 5.54
CA GLU A 35 -23.90 -9.44 6.57
C GLU A 35 -22.67 -8.83 7.23
N LYS A 36 -22.56 -9.04 8.55
CA LYS A 36 -21.50 -8.52 9.43
C LYS A 36 -20.12 -8.52 8.75
N ILE A 37 -19.47 -7.36 8.73
CA ILE A 37 -18.08 -7.21 8.29
C ILE A 37 -17.21 -8.27 8.96
N PRO A 38 -16.43 -9.07 8.20
CA PRO A 38 -15.56 -10.09 8.76
C PRO A 38 -14.65 -9.53 9.86
N SER A 39 -14.48 -10.26 10.97
CA SER A 39 -13.73 -9.77 12.14
C SER A 39 -12.29 -9.38 11.77
N ASN A 40 -11.63 -10.15 10.92
CA ASN A 40 -10.29 -9.84 10.44
C ASN A 40 -10.21 -8.51 9.66
N ILE A 41 -11.28 -8.11 8.96
CA ILE A 41 -11.33 -6.82 8.27
C ILE A 41 -11.57 -5.70 9.29
N ARG A 42 -12.43 -5.93 10.29
CA ARG A 42 -12.63 -5.00 11.38
C ARG A 42 -11.32 -4.71 12.11
N ASP A 43 -10.59 -5.76 12.50
CA ASP A 43 -9.30 -5.63 13.18
C ASP A 43 -8.31 -4.80 12.35
N LEU A 44 -8.28 -4.97 11.02
CA LEU A 44 -7.44 -4.17 10.13
C LEU A 44 -7.81 -2.69 10.15
N PHE A 45 -9.10 -2.36 10.13
CA PHE A 45 -9.56 -0.98 10.22
C PHE A 45 -9.28 -0.36 11.59
N GLU A 46 -9.45 -1.11 12.68
CA GLU A 46 -9.13 -0.64 14.03
C GLU A 46 -7.62 -0.35 14.18
N MET A 47 -6.76 -1.21 13.64
CA MET A 47 -5.31 -1.05 13.74
C MET A 47 -4.72 -0.01 12.77
N SER A 48 -5.39 0.26 11.65
CA SER A 48 -4.86 1.11 10.56
C SER A 48 -5.82 2.21 10.11
N TRP A 49 -6.72 2.65 10.99
CA TRP A 49 -7.81 3.59 10.66
C TRP A 49 -7.35 4.82 9.88
N ASP A 50 -6.37 5.55 10.41
CA ASP A 50 -5.85 6.76 9.79
C ASP A 50 -5.18 6.47 8.44
N GLN A 51 -4.44 5.37 8.33
CA GLN A 51 -3.77 5.01 7.08
C GLN A 51 -4.79 4.66 5.99
N ILE A 52 -5.83 3.91 6.35
CA ILE A 52 -6.88 3.48 5.43
C ILE A 52 -7.74 4.68 4.99
N THR A 53 -8.17 5.52 5.92
CA THR A 53 -8.98 6.72 5.59
C THR A 53 -8.19 7.72 4.74
N ASN A 54 -6.89 7.89 5.01
CA ASN A 54 -5.99 8.66 4.15
C ASN A 54 -5.83 8.02 2.76
N ALA A 55 -5.65 6.70 2.68
CA ALA A 55 -5.55 5.99 1.40
C ALA A 55 -6.81 6.13 0.54
N LEU A 56 -7.98 6.16 1.18
CA LEU A 56 -9.27 6.40 0.55
C LEU A 56 -9.51 7.89 0.23
N ASN A 57 -8.64 8.79 0.70
CA ASN A 57 -8.76 10.24 0.63
C ASN A 57 -10.09 10.75 1.23
N LEU A 58 -10.40 10.28 2.44
CA LEU A 58 -11.63 10.61 3.15
C LEU A 58 -11.37 11.58 4.29
N LYS A 59 -12.27 12.55 4.45
CA LYS A 59 -12.36 13.37 5.65
C LYS A 59 -13.46 12.80 6.53
N VAL A 60 -13.06 11.91 7.43
CA VAL A 60 -13.96 11.30 8.41
C VAL A 60 -14.05 12.17 9.66
N SER A 61 -15.21 12.13 10.33
CA SER A 61 -15.36 12.69 11.67
C SER A 61 -14.77 11.72 12.69
N ASP A 62 -14.23 12.24 13.79
CA ASP A 62 -13.64 11.45 14.89
C ASP A 62 -14.62 10.44 15.53
N HIS A 63 -15.92 10.56 15.27
CA HIS A 63 -16.96 9.70 15.85
C HIS A 63 -17.61 8.73 14.85
N ILE A 64 -17.15 8.68 13.59
CA ILE A 64 -17.72 7.75 12.62
C ILE A 64 -17.31 6.30 12.97
N THR A 65 -18.26 5.37 12.93
CA THR A 65 -17.95 3.93 13.07
C THR A 65 -17.50 3.32 11.75
N LEU A 66 -16.94 2.11 11.79
CA LEU A 66 -16.63 1.37 10.56
C LEU A 66 -17.91 1.09 9.76
N GLU A 67 -18.99 0.73 10.44
CA GLU A 67 -20.30 0.46 9.83
C GLU A 67 -20.87 1.69 9.12
N ASP A 68 -20.81 2.86 9.75
CA ASP A 68 -21.22 4.12 9.16
C ASP A 68 -20.36 4.44 7.92
N LEU A 69 -19.04 4.26 8.05
CA LEU A 69 -18.11 4.47 6.95
C LEU A 69 -18.43 3.55 5.78
N CYS A 70 -18.66 2.26 6.03
CA CYS A 70 -18.98 1.27 5.01
C CYS A 70 -20.24 1.62 4.21
N CYS A 71 -21.29 2.10 4.86
CA CYS A 71 -22.48 2.62 4.18
C CYS A 71 -22.14 3.80 3.25
N ASP A 72 -21.30 4.72 3.73
CA ASP A 72 -20.90 5.92 3.00
C ASP A 72 -19.92 5.63 1.84
N LEU A 73 -19.08 4.58 1.93
CA LEU A 73 -18.03 4.28 0.94
C LEU A 73 -18.60 4.19 -0.49
N ILE A 74 -19.71 3.48 -0.66
CA ILE A 74 -20.38 3.38 -1.96
C ILE A 74 -21.34 4.55 -2.20
N GLY A 75 -22.26 4.80 -1.27
CA GLY A 75 -23.37 5.72 -1.49
C GLY A 75 -22.92 7.18 -1.63
N ARG A 76 -21.91 7.58 -0.84
CA ARG A 76 -21.43 8.96 -0.76
C ARG A 76 -20.09 9.15 -1.44
N TYR A 77 -19.12 8.28 -1.15
CA TYR A 77 -17.74 8.45 -1.61
C TYR A 77 -17.42 7.75 -2.92
N LYS A 78 -18.36 6.93 -3.45
CA LYS A 78 -18.25 6.24 -4.74
C LYS A 78 -16.96 5.41 -4.86
N LYS A 79 -16.58 4.74 -3.79
CA LYS A 79 -15.42 3.85 -3.71
C LYS A 79 -15.84 2.44 -4.09
N TYR A 80 -15.54 2.07 -5.34
CA TYR A 80 -15.93 0.77 -5.90
C TYR A 80 -14.75 -0.17 -6.14
N GLY A 81 -13.53 0.32 -5.93
CA GLY A 81 -12.31 -0.42 -6.22
C GLY A 81 -11.79 -1.24 -5.05
N PHE A 82 -10.46 -1.27 -4.97
CA PHE A 82 -9.68 -2.08 -4.06
C PHE A 82 -8.93 -1.20 -3.07
N LEU A 83 -8.89 -1.66 -1.83
CA LEU A 83 -8.02 -1.16 -0.79
C LEU A 83 -6.93 -2.22 -0.55
N GLY A 84 -5.67 -1.87 -0.79
CA GLY A 84 -4.54 -2.78 -0.65
C GLY A 84 -3.56 -2.31 0.41
N GLN A 85 -3.13 -3.22 1.28
CA GLN A 85 -1.93 -3.01 2.10
C GLN A 85 -0.75 -3.64 1.39
N ILE A 86 0.21 -2.81 1.00
CA ILE A 86 1.47 -3.27 0.42
C ILE A 86 2.52 -3.43 1.51
N ALA A 87 3.46 -4.33 1.28
CA ALA A 87 4.67 -4.51 2.04
C ALA A 87 5.87 -4.43 1.08
N ILE A 88 6.80 -3.54 1.38
CA ILE A 88 8.04 -3.33 0.61
C ILE A 88 9.24 -3.63 1.50
N PRO A 89 10.38 -4.04 0.91
CA PRO A 89 11.59 -4.30 1.69
C PRO A 89 12.11 -3.02 2.36
N VAL A 90 12.67 -3.17 3.57
CA VAL A 90 13.46 -2.12 4.22
C VAL A 90 14.93 -2.40 3.96
N PRO A 91 15.64 -1.55 3.17
CA PRO A 91 17.07 -1.69 2.97
C PRO A 91 17.84 -1.59 4.28
N ARG A 92 18.81 -2.48 4.49
CA ARG A 92 19.70 -2.47 5.65
C ARG A 92 21.06 -1.91 5.31
N GLU A 93 21.70 -2.49 4.30
CA GLU A 93 23.01 -2.07 3.81
C GLU A 93 22.93 -1.92 2.30
N PHE A 94 23.42 -0.80 1.79
CA PHE A 94 23.60 -0.57 0.37
C PHE A 94 25.00 -1.02 -0.04
N SER A 95 25.15 -1.48 -1.28
CA SER A 95 26.48 -1.65 -1.88
C SER A 95 27.18 -0.30 -2.01
N ASP A 96 28.52 -0.30 -2.14
CA ASP A 96 29.33 0.92 -2.23
C ASP A 96 28.91 1.84 -3.39
N ASP A 97 28.44 1.25 -4.50
CA ASP A 97 27.92 1.95 -5.68
C ASP A 97 26.43 2.28 -5.59
N PHE A 98 25.76 1.88 -4.50
CA PHE A 98 24.33 2.01 -4.25
C PHE A 98 23.42 1.36 -5.31
N SER A 99 23.96 0.42 -6.10
CA SER A 99 23.18 -0.32 -7.11
C SER A 99 22.30 -1.40 -6.51
N SER A 100 22.66 -1.91 -5.33
CA SER A 100 21.95 -2.99 -4.64
C SER A 100 21.86 -2.75 -3.14
N TYR A 101 21.01 -3.54 -2.46
CA TYR A 101 20.89 -3.51 -1.01
C TYR A 101 20.53 -4.88 -0.43
N THR A 102 20.88 -5.08 0.83
CA THR A 102 20.42 -6.22 1.63
C THR A 102 19.12 -5.87 2.36
N PHE A 103 18.24 -6.86 2.55
CA PHE A 103 17.03 -6.72 3.35
C PHE A 103 16.66 -8.06 3.99
N SER A 104 15.67 -8.06 4.89
CA SER A 104 15.10 -9.28 5.45
C SER A 104 13.58 -9.28 5.32
N PHE A 105 12.99 -10.45 5.12
CA PHE A 105 11.53 -10.58 5.03
C PHE A 105 10.80 -10.30 6.36
N GLY A 106 11.52 -10.32 7.48
CA GLY A 106 10.97 -10.05 8.81
C GLY A 106 10.83 -8.56 9.14
N LEU A 107 11.40 -7.66 8.32
CA LEU A 107 11.27 -6.21 8.49
C LEU A 107 10.83 -5.58 7.17
N THR A 108 9.55 -5.28 7.06
CA THR A 108 8.94 -4.62 5.90
C THR A 108 8.35 -3.29 6.27
N HIS A 109 8.39 -2.35 5.34
CA HIS A 109 7.65 -1.10 5.43
C HIS A 109 6.29 -1.31 4.75
N THR A 110 5.21 -0.88 5.38
CA THR A 110 3.85 -1.08 4.85
C THR A 110 3.16 0.25 4.57
N ALA A 111 2.23 0.23 3.62
CA ALA A 111 1.39 1.37 3.28
C ALA A 111 0.07 0.89 2.69
N TRP A 112 -0.97 1.70 2.86
CA TRP A 112 -2.30 1.45 2.30
C TRP A 112 -2.55 2.31 1.07
N PHE A 113 -3.19 1.73 0.05
CA PHE A 113 -3.57 2.41 -1.18
C PHE A 113 -4.99 2.04 -1.59
N TYR A 114 -5.72 3.01 -2.13
CA TYR A 114 -6.95 2.78 -2.88
C TYR A 114 -6.69 2.91 -4.38
N ALA A 115 -7.33 2.05 -5.18
CA ALA A 115 -7.34 2.13 -6.63
C ALA A 115 -8.59 1.48 -7.22
N ASP A 116 -9.01 1.89 -8.41
CA ASP A 116 -10.23 1.34 -9.03
C ASP A 116 -10.00 -0.04 -9.67
N SER A 117 -8.74 -0.46 -9.84
CA SER A 117 -8.34 -1.76 -10.39
C SER A 117 -7.11 -2.31 -9.69
N ILE A 118 -6.89 -3.63 -9.79
CA ILE A 118 -5.69 -4.28 -9.25
C ILE A 118 -4.43 -3.83 -10.00
N GLU A 119 -4.53 -3.59 -11.30
CA GLU A 119 -3.46 -3.04 -12.12
C GLU A 119 -2.99 -1.70 -11.58
N GLU A 120 -3.92 -0.75 -11.39
CA GLU A 120 -3.60 0.58 -10.84
C GLU A 120 -3.08 0.49 -9.40
N LEU A 121 -3.65 -0.40 -8.58
CA LEU A 121 -3.16 -0.64 -7.22
C LEU A 121 -1.71 -1.12 -7.24
N SER A 122 -1.38 -1.97 -8.20
CA SER A 122 -0.04 -2.55 -8.35
C SER A 122 0.97 -1.54 -8.89
N GLU A 123 0.56 -0.69 -9.85
CA GLU A 123 1.39 0.42 -10.32
C GLU A 123 1.73 1.40 -9.19
N LYS A 124 0.74 1.76 -8.34
CA LYS A 124 0.97 2.59 -7.16
C LYS A 124 1.98 1.96 -6.18
N ALA A 125 1.93 0.64 -6.02
CA ALA A 125 2.85 -0.08 -5.15
C ALA A 125 4.29 -0.03 -5.66
N LEU A 126 4.50 -0.20 -6.97
CA LEU A 126 5.80 -0.09 -7.63
C LEU A 126 6.37 1.32 -7.47
N GLU A 127 5.58 2.34 -7.81
CA GLU A 127 6.00 3.74 -7.68
C GLU A 127 6.35 4.09 -6.23
N TYR A 128 5.58 3.57 -5.28
CA TYR A 128 5.86 3.78 -3.86
C TYR A 128 7.16 3.11 -3.40
N GLN A 129 7.38 1.85 -3.80
CA GLN A 129 8.61 1.14 -3.48
C GLN A 129 9.83 1.87 -4.05
N GLU A 130 9.79 2.27 -5.31
CA GLU A 130 10.90 2.98 -5.95
C GLU A 130 11.24 4.27 -5.20
N LYS A 131 10.23 5.10 -4.91
CA LYS A 131 10.40 6.34 -4.14
C LYS A 131 10.94 6.09 -2.73
N TYR A 132 10.48 5.02 -2.07
CA TYR A 132 10.97 4.66 -0.74
C TYR A 132 12.45 4.26 -0.78
N ILE A 133 12.83 3.40 -1.73
CA ILE A 133 14.21 2.94 -1.90
C ILE A 133 15.14 4.12 -2.26
N GLU A 134 14.75 4.97 -3.20
CA GLU A 134 15.55 6.14 -3.59
C GLU A 134 15.76 7.11 -2.42
N ARG A 135 14.72 7.33 -1.59
CA ARG A 135 14.86 8.11 -0.36
C ARG A 135 15.85 7.45 0.61
N LYS A 136 15.77 6.13 0.80
CA LYS A 136 16.72 5.38 1.65
C LYS A 136 18.14 5.40 1.13
N LYS A 137 18.34 5.32 -0.18
CA LYS A 137 19.66 5.50 -0.81
C LYS A 137 20.24 6.89 -0.52
N LYS A 138 19.42 7.94 -0.64
CA LYS A 138 19.85 9.31 -0.36
C LYS A 138 20.25 9.50 1.12
N GLU A 139 19.42 9.01 2.04
CA GLU A 139 19.72 9.04 3.50
C GLU A 139 21.05 8.31 3.81
N ALA A 140 21.31 7.17 3.16
CA ALA A 140 22.54 6.40 3.34
C ALA A 140 23.78 7.12 2.79
N LYS A 141 23.67 7.74 1.60
CA LYS A 141 24.75 8.55 1.00
C LYS A 141 25.15 9.74 1.89
N GLU A 142 24.16 10.45 2.42
CA GLU A 142 24.39 11.60 3.30
C GLU A 142 25.05 11.17 4.63
N SER A 143 24.69 9.99 5.15
CA SER A 143 25.28 9.42 6.36
C SER A 143 26.74 9.02 6.17
N GLN A 144 27.10 8.41 5.03
CA GLN A 144 28.50 8.07 4.70
C GLN A 144 29.35 9.33 4.52
N ALA A 145 28.85 10.34 3.80
CA ALA A 145 29.58 11.60 3.59
C ALA A 145 29.78 12.43 4.88
N SER A 146 29.03 12.14 5.94
CA SER A 146 29.17 12.80 7.25
C SER A 146 30.14 12.06 8.20
N HIS A 147 30.72 10.94 7.76
CA HIS A 147 31.66 10.13 8.52
C HIS A 147 33.06 10.06 7.88
N GLU A 148 33.25 10.74 6.74
CA GLU A 148 34.56 11.09 6.16
C GLU A 148 35.01 12.48 6.63
#